data_AF-A0A5C8LK29-F1
#
_entry.id   AF-A0A5C8LK29-F1
#
_cell.length_a   1.000
_cell.length_b   1.000
_cell.length_c   1.000
_cell.angle_alpha   90.00
_cell.angle_beta   90.00
_cell.angle_gamma   90.00
#
_symmetry.space_group_name_H-M   'P 1'
#
loop_
_entity.id
_entity.type
_entity.pdbx_description
1 polymer ?
#
loop_
_entity_poly.entity_id
_entity_poly.type
_entity_poly.pdbx_seq_one_letter_code
_entity_poly.pdbx_strand_id
1 'polypeptide(L)'
;MVTSKLILTSKTKIILFCFSLVFVVSSCRVTLVPSYDEEVAAQIEDTAKQINTFYLQMLENQNERDYENYVNEYISIQVELNSLYNKNKVKSLNKNSTRICEITLQLWKKYKEEHKNDETLSDGIIKLNRKTFEDLLYAMQVAEKGKEIKNNPAN
;
A
#
# COMPACT_ATOMS: atom_id res chain seq x y z
N MET A 1 -62.02 7.08 7.56
CA MET A 1 -60.94 7.01 6.55
C MET A 1 -60.77 8.42 5.98
N VAL A 2 -59.89 9.24 6.55
CA VAL A 2 -59.65 10.62 6.08
C VAL A 2 -58.36 10.62 5.29
N THR A 3 -58.48 10.60 3.96
CA THR A 3 -57.35 10.83 3.05
C THR A 3 -57.05 12.32 3.05
N SER A 4 -56.10 12.74 3.88
CA SER A 4 -55.58 14.12 3.86
C SER A 4 -54.81 14.33 2.56
N LYS A 5 -55.36 15.11 1.63
CA LYS A 5 -54.67 15.52 0.40
C LYS A 5 -53.62 16.57 0.77
N LEU A 6 -52.35 16.22 0.62
CA LEU A 6 -51.23 17.14 0.80
C LEU A 6 -51.25 18.19 -0.33
N ILE A 7 -51.69 19.42 -0.05
CA ILE A 7 -51.67 20.51 -1.04
C ILE A 7 -50.26 21.10 -1.04
N LEU A 8 -49.46 20.70 -2.03
CA LEU A 8 -48.07 21.14 -2.17
C LEU A 8 -48.01 22.56 -2.77
N THR A 9 -47.85 23.57 -1.91
CA THR A 9 -47.71 24.97 -2.36
C THR A 9 -46.40 25.18 -3.11
N SER A 10 -46.33 26.22 -3.96
CA SER A 10 -45.11 26.57 -4.72
C SER A 10 -43.87 26.69 -3.82
N LYS A 11 -44.02 27.24 -2.61
CA LYS A 11 -42.93 27.34 -1.62
C LYS A 11 -42.47 25.98 -1.10
N THR A 12 -43.39 25.05 -0.88
CA THR A 12 -43.07 23.67 -0.44
C THR A 12 -42.35 22.89 -1.54
N LYS A 13 -42.68 23.13 -2.82
CA LYS A 13 -41.97 22.54 -3.97
C LYS A 13 -40.54 23.05 -4.10
N ILE A 14 -40.33 24.36 -3.88
CA ILE A 14 -38.99 24.97 -3.88
C ILE A 14 -38.14 24.39 -2.74
N ILE A 15 -38.70 24.26 -1.53
CA ILE A 15 -38.00 23.67 -0.39
C ILE A 15 -37.64 22.20 -0.66
N LEU A 16 -38.58 21.40 -1.19
CA LEU A 16 -38.31 20.00 -1.57
C LEU A 16 -37.24 19.87 -2.66
N PHE A 17 -37.26 20.77 -3.66
CA PHE A 17 -36.25 20.81 -4.71
C PHE A 17 -34.86 21.18 -4.15
N CYS A 18 -34.77 22.21 -3.31
CA CYS A 18 -33.53 22.58 -2.64
C CYS A 18 -33.02 21.46 -1.71
N PHE A 19 -33.91 20.79 -0.98
CA PHE A 19 -33.55 19.66 -0.12
C PHE A 19 -33.03 18.47 -0.94
N SER A 20 -33.68 18.16 -2.07
CA SER A 20 -33.22 17.14 -3.02
C SER A 20 -31.85 17.47 -3.60
N LEU A 21 -31.55 18.75 -3.89
CA LEU A 21 -30.26 19.17 -4.45
C LEU A 21 -29.10 18.94 -3.46
N VAL A 22 -29.34 19.11 -2.15
CA VAL A 22 -28.35 18.88 -1.10
C VAL A 22 -27.96 17.39 -0.98
N PHE A 23 -28.90 16.47 -1.22
CA PHE A 23 -28.59 15.03 -1.22
C PHE A 23 -27.75 14.62 -2.43
N VAL A 24 -27.93 15.25 -3.59
CA VAL A 24 -27.17 14.93 -4.81
C VAL A 24 -25.70 15.34 -4.70
N VAL A 25 -25.40 16.45 -4.01
CA VAL A 25 -23.99 16.89 -3.82
C VAL A 25 -23.27 16.16 -2.70
N SER A 26 -23.98 15.42 -1.84
CA SER A 26 -23.41 14.71 -0.69
C SER A 26 -22.86 13.31 -1.04
N SER A 27 -23.10 12.79 -2.25
CA SER A 27 -22.62 11.46 -2.66
C SER A 27 -21.19 11.45 -3.21
N CYS A 28 -20.61 12.60 -3.53
CA CYS A 28 -19.23 12.72 -3.98
C CYS A 28 -18.28 12.77 -2.78
N ARG A 29 -17.73 11.62 -2.37
CA ARG A 29 -16.70 11.57 -1.33
C ARG A 29 -15.34 11.92 -1.92
N VAL A 30 -14.98 13.20 -1.91
CA VAL A 30 -13.62 13.65 -2.25
C VAL A 30 -12.67 13.20 -1.15
N THR A 31 -11.70 12.36 -1.51
CA THR A 31 -10.60 11.99 -0.61
C THR A 31 -9.35 12.73 -1.06
N LEU A 32 -8.77 13.54 -0.18
CA LEU A 32 -7.51 14.22 -0.48
C LEU A 32 -6.38 13.19 -0.51
N VAL A 33 -5.63 13.19 -1.60
CA VAL A 33 -4.47 12.31 -1.81
C VAL A 33 -3.20 13.17 -1.76
N PRO A 34 -2.09 12.67 -1.18
CA PRO A 34 -0.82 13.37 -1.22
C PRO A 34 -0.30 13.51 -2.66
N SER A 35 0.63 14.44 -2.88
CA SER A 35 1.33 14.52 -4.18
C SER A 35 2.22 13.30 -4.40
N TYR A 36 2.37 12.92 -5.67
CA TYR A 36 3.39 11.98 -6.12
C TYR A 36 4.79 12.40 -5.66
N ASP A 37 5.64 11.41 -5.36
CA ASP A 37 7.02 11.55 -4.95
C ASP A 37 7.90 10.55 -5.68
N GLU A 38 8.73 11.08 -6.57
CA GLU A 38 9.59 10.31 -7.46
C GLU A 38 10.68 9.54 -6.69
N GLU A 39 11.21 10.12 -5.61
CA GLU A 39 12.22 9.46 -4.79
C GLU A 39 11.62 8.25 -4.06
N VAL A 40 10.38 8.38 -3.56
CA VAL A 40 9.66 7.25 -2.96
C VAL A 40 9.38 6.17 -4.01
N ALA A 41 8.95 6.54 -5.22
CA ALA A 41 8.70 5.58 -6.30
C ALA A 41 9.97 4.81 -6.69
N ALA A 42 11.09 5.50 -6.88
CA ALA A 42 12.38 4.89 -7.19
C ALA A 42 12.86 3.96 -6.07
N GLN A 43 12.73 4.39 -4.81
CA GLN A 43 13.14 3.56 -3.67
C GLN A 43 12.28 2.29 -3.54
N ILE A 44 10.98 2.35 -3.84
CA ILE A 44 10.13 1.15 -3.87
C ILE A 44 10.64 0.16 -4.93
N GLU A 45 10.97 0.66 -6.13
CA GLU A 45 11.48 -0.17 -7.22
C GLU A 45 12.83 -0.82 -6.86
N ASP A 46 13.76 -0.06 -6.30
CA ASP A 46 15.06 -0.58 -5.92
C ASP A 46 14.96 -1.59 -4.76
N THR A 47 14.08 -1.34 -3.79
CA THR A 47 13.80 -2.30 -2.72
C THR A 47 13.19 -3.59 -3.26
N ALA A 48 12.31 -3.49 -4.27
CA ALA A 48 11.75 -4.67 -4.94
C ALA A 48 12.82 -5.48 -5.68
N LYS A 49 13.75 -4.82 -6.38
CA LYS A 49 14.88 -5.50 -7.03
C LYS A 49 15.77 -6.22 -6.01
N GLN A 50 16.05 -5.58 -4.87
CA GLN A 50 16.87 -6.17 -3.80
C GLN A 50 16.21 -7.43 -3.22
N ILE A 51 14.94 -7.35 -2.84
CA ILE A 51 14.19 -8.49 -2.27
C ILE A 51 14.04 -9.62 -3.30
N ASN A 52 13.79 -9.28 -4.56
CA ASN A 52 13.69 -10.27 -5.63
C ASN A 52 15.03 -10.99 -5.85
N THR A 53 16.13 -10.23 -5.92
CA THR A 53 17.48 -10.77 -6.06
C THR A 53 17.82 -11.68 -4.88
N PHE A 54 17.53 -11.24 -3.67
CA PHE A 54 17.74 -11.99 -2.44
C PHE A 54 17.12 -13.39 -2.48
N TYR A 55 15.82 -13.49 -2.80
CA TYR A 55 15.16 -14.79 -2.86
C TYR A 55 15.56 -15.63 -4.08
N LEU A 56 15.91 -15.00 -5.20
CA LEU A 56 16.48 -15.72 -6.35
C LEU A 56 17.82 -16.35 -6.00
N GLN A 57 18.72 -15.61 -5.34
CA GLN A 57 20.01 -16.14 -4.88
C GLN A 57 19.81 -17.34 -3.95
N MET A 58 18.88 -17.26 -2.99
CA MET A 58 18.54 -18.41 -2.14
C MET A 58 18.06 -19.62 -2.94
N LEU A 59 17.26 -19.42 -4.00
CA LEU A 59 16.78 -20.52 -4.84
C LEU A 59 17.93 -21.23 -5.56
N GLU A 60 18.86 -20.46 -6.12
CA GLU A 60 20.04 -21.00 -6.81
C GLU A 60 21.02 -21.71 -5.86
N ASN A 61 21.19 -21.18 -4.65
CA ASN A 61 22.16 -21.68 -3.66
C ASN A 61 21.57 -22.73 -2.70
N GLN A 62 21.04 -23.84 -3.22
CA GLN A 62 20.28 -24.82 -2.42
C GLN A 62 21.02 -25.37 -1.18
N ASN A 63 22.35 -25.47 -1.25
CA ASN A 63 23.19 -26.02 -0.17
C ASN A 63 23.69 -24.96 0.83
N GLU A 64 23.45 -23.68 0.56
CA GLU A 64 24.01 -22.57 1.35
C GLU A 64 22.91 -21.66 1.87
N ARG A 65 21.71 -22.22 2.11
CA ARG A 65 20.52 -21.45 2.51
C ARG A 65 20.54 -21.00 3.95
N ASP A 66 21.53 -21.36 4.74
CA ASP A 66 21.58 -21.04 6.17
C ASP A 66 21.47 -19.53 6.40
N TYR A 67 20.74 -19.15 7.45
CA TYR A 67 20.48 -17.75 7.80
C TYR A 67 21.75 -16.89 7.83
N GLU A 68 22.85 -17.44 8.34
CA GLU A 68 24.16 -16.79 8.48
C GLU A 68 24.71 -16.30 7.13
N ASN A 69 24.41 -17.00 6.04
CA ASN A 69 24.89 -16.64 4.70
C ASN A 69 24.15 -15.43 4.11
N TYR A 70 23.01 -15.04 4.70
CA TYR A 70 22.10 -14.02 4.17
C TYR A 70 21.82 -12.87 5.17
N VAL A 71 22.49 -12.87 6.32
CA VAL A 71 22.23 -11.92 7.41
C VAL A 71 22.45 -10.47 6.98
N ASN A 72 23.45 -10.22 6.13
CA ASN A 72 23.79 -8.87 5.69
C ASN A 72 22.71 -8.30 4.76
N GLU A 73 22.22 -9.10 3.83
CA GLU A 73 21.15 -8.78 2.91
C GLU A 73 19.84 -8.53 3.67
N TYR A 74 19.55 -9.37 4.68
CA TYR A 74 18.41 -9.15 5.58
C TYR A 74 18.45 -7.77 6.26
N ILE A 75 19.62 -7.38 6.78
CA ILE A 75 19.82 -6.09 7.43
C ILE A 75 19.67 -4.95 6.42
N SER A 76 20.35 -5.03 5.27
CA SER A 76 20.33 -4.01 4.23
C SER A 76 18.90 -3.73 3.76
N ILE A 77 18.15 -4.79 3.42
CA ILE A 77 16.75 -4.66 2.98
C ILE A 77 15.87 -4.10 4.11
N GLN A 78 16.08 -4.52 5.36
CA GLN A 78 15.31 -4.00 6.48
C GLN A 78 15.55 -2.49 6.67
N VAL A 79 16.76 -2.00 6.44
CA VAL A 79 17.07 -0.56 6.48
C VAL A 79 16.27 0.19 5.41
N GLU A 80 16.23 -0.32 4.18
CA GLU A 80 15.43 0.28 3.10
C GLU A 80 13.92 0.30 3.42
N LEU A 81 13.39 -0.81 3.93
CA LEU A 81 11.97 -0.89 4.34
C LEU A 81 11.64 0.06 5.51
N ASN A 82 12.55 0.23 6.47
CA ASN A 82 12.39 1.23 7.54
C ASN A 82 12.38 2.65 6.97
N SER A 83 13.28 2.94 6.03
CA SER A 83 13.37 4.23 5.35
C SER A 83 12.06 4.55 4.60
N LEU A 84 11.57 3.60 3.79
CA LEU A 84 10.28 3.71 3.09
C LEU A 84 9.11 3.96 4.06
N TYR A 85 9.04 3.19 5.15
CA TYR A 85 8.00 3.37 6.16
C TYR A 85 8.07 4.77 6.79
N ASN A 86 9.25 5.23 7.17
CA ASN A 86 9.44 6.53 7.82
C ASN A 86 9.07 7.69 6.87
N LYS A 87 9.54 7.67 5.62
CA LYS A 87 9.18 8.67 4.60
C LYS A 87 7.66 8.73 4.41
N ASN A 88 7.01 7.56 4.31
CA ASN A 88 5.56 7.51 4.14
C ASN A 88 4.79 7.92 5.40
N LYS A 89 5.33 7.72 6.60
CA LYS A 89 4.70 8.05 7.88
C LYS A 89 4.68 9.55 8.17
N VAL A 90 5.73 10.28 7.79
CA VAL A 90 5.80 11.74 8.00
C VAL A 90 4.99 12.52 6.96
N LYS A 91 4.71 11.92 5.80
CA LYS A 91 3.93 12.53 4.71
C LYS A 91 2.45 12.63 5.10
N SER A 92 1.90 13.85 5.03
CA SER A 92 0.49 14.10 5.34
C SER A 92 -0.44 13.37 4.36
N LEU A 93 -1.64 13.00 4.83
CA LEU A 93 -2.67 12.30 4.04
C LEU A 93 -2.25 10.95 3.45
N ASN A 94 -1.14 10.37 3.93
CA ASN A 94 -0.53 9.19 3.33
C ASN A 94 -0.81 7.86 4.06
N LYS A 95 -1.82 7.86 4.95
CA LYS A 95 -2.12 6.75 5.89
C LYS A 95 -2.18 5.37 5.23
N ASN A 96 -2.75 5.28 4.03
CA ASN A 96 -2.87 4.01 3.31
C ASN A 96 -1.50 3.50 2.84
N SER A 97 -0.68 4.34 2.20
CA SER A 97 0.68 3.96 1.82
C SER A 97 1.54 3.65 3.04
N THR A 98 1.43 4.44 4.12
CA THR A 98 2.10 4.15 5.40
C THR A 98 1.74 2.76 5.92
N ARG A 99 0.46 2.36 5.84
CA ARG A 99 0.01 1.06 6.31
C ARG A 99 0.57 -0.08 5.47
N ILE A 100 0.68 0.06 4.14
CA ILE A 100 1.29 -0.96 3.28
C ILE A 100 2.78 -1.12 3.61
N CYS A 101 3.52 -0.02 3.79
CA CYS A 101 4.92 -0.06 4.22
C CYS A 101 5.10 -0.74 5.58
N GLU A 102 4.19 -0.46 6.53
CA GLU A 102 4.22 -1.08 7.85
C GLU A 102 4.00 -2.59 7.78
N ILE A 103 2.99 -3.06 7.04
CA ILE A 103 2.72 -4.50 6.84
C ILE A 103 3.95 -5.18 6.24
N THR A 104 4.54 -4.56 5.22
CA THR A 104 5.70 -5.10 4.52
C THR A 104 6.90 -5.22 5.44
N LEU A 105 7.19 -4.19 6.25
CA LEU A 105 8.25 -4.23 7.24
C LEU A 105 8.00 -5.27 8.34
N GLN A 106 6.75 -5.43 8.78
CA GLN A 106 6.36 -6.45 9.78
C GLN A 106 6.58 -7.86 9.23
N LEU A 107 6.16 -8.12 7.99
CA LEU A 107 6.36 -9.41 7.32
C LEU A 107 7.85 -9.69 7.09
N TRP A 108 8.64 -8.70 6.67
CA TRP A 108 10.09 -8.88 6.50
C TRP A 108 10.76 -9.31 7.79
N LYS A 109 10.46 -8.62 8.89
CA LYS A 109 10.96 -8.97 10.23
C LYS A 109 10.53 -10.37 10.62
N LYS A 110 9.25 -10.71 10.43
CA LYS A 110 8.71 -12.03 10.73
C LYS A 110 9.45 -13.13 9.97
N TYR A 111 9.55 -13.03 8.65
CA TYR A 111 10.17 -14.07 7.82
C TYR A 111 11.68 -14.19 8.05
N LYS A 112 12.35 -13.08 8.40
CA LYS A 112 13.73 -13.13 8.87
C LYS A 112 13.88 -13.94 10.16
N GLU A 113 13.01 -13.71 11.15
CA GLU A 113 13.06 -14.47 12.41
C GLU A 113 12.68 -15.94 12.20
N GLU A 114 11.73 -16.25 11.30
CA GLU A 114 11.42 -17.63 10.91
C GLU A 114 12.64 -18.32 10.29
N HIS A 115 13.30 -17.67 9.33
CA HIS A 115 14.53 -18.21 8.74
C HIS A 115 15.63 -18.44 9.78
N LYS A 116 15.80 -17.48 10.70
CA LYS A 116 16.77 -17.61 11.78
C LYS A 116 16.46 -18.76 12.74
N ASN A 117 15.18 -19.05 13.00
CA ASN A 117 14.78 -20.12 13.92
C ASN A 117 14.79 -21.50 13.26
N ASP A 118 14.46 -21.57 11.97
CA ASP A 118 14.41 -22.81 11.19
C ASP A 118 15.78 -23.17 10.58
N GLU A 119 16.79 -22.31 10.76
CA GLU A 119 18.15 -22.32 10.20
C GLU A 119 18.20 -22.21 8.67
N THR A 120 17.27 -22.86 7.95
CA THR A 120 17.21 -22.94 6.48
C THR A 120 15.77 -22.79 5.97
N LEU A 121 15.61 -22.55 4.66
CA LEU A 121 14.30 -22.46 4.00
C LEU A 121 14.15 -23.45 2.83
N SER A 122 12.96 -24.05 2.74
CA SER A 122 12.57 -24.84 1.57
C SER A 122 12.26 -23.96 0.36
N ASP A 123 12.35 -24.54 -0.84
CA ASP A 123 11.94 -23.90 -2.11
C ASP A 123 10.53 -23.31 -2.05
N GLY A 124 9.60 -24.04 -1.43
CA GLY A 124 8.20 -23.62 -1.31
C GLY A 124 8.07 -22.34 -0.50
N ILE A 125 8.77 -22.26 0.64
CA ILE A 125 8.76 -21.09 1.51
C ILE A 125 9.44 -19.91 0.82
N ILE A 126 10.59 -20.12 0.18
CA ILE A 126 11.29 -19.06 -0.56
C ILE A 126 10.40 -18.49 -1.67
N LYS A 127 9.76 -19.34 -2.48
CA LYS A 127 8.85 -18.91 -3.55
C LYS A 127 7.63 -18.15 -3.01
N LEU A 128 7.04 -18.64 -1.91
CA LEU A 128 5.91 -17.97 -1.27
C LEU A 128 6.28 -16.59 -0.72
N ASN A 129 7.39 -16.50 0.01
CA ASN A 129 7.87 -15.25 0.59
C ASN A 129 8.20 -14.23 -0.52
N ARG A 130 8.93 -14.67 -1.55
CA ARG A 130 9.23 -13.85 -2.73
C ARG A 130 7.96 -13.30 -3.37
N LYS A 131 6.99 -14.16 -3.67
CA LYS A 131 5.71 -13.74 -4.28
C LYS A 131 4.95 -12.76 -3.39
N THR A 132 4.94 -12.99 -2.08
CA THR A 132 4.30 -12.09 -1.10
C THR A 132 4.88 -10.68 -1.17
N PHE A 133 6.21 -10.54 -1.25
CA PHE A 133 6.85 -9.23 -1.36
C PHE A 133 6.70 -8.59 -2.74
N GLU A 134 6.74 -9.38 -3.83
CA GLU A 134 6.44 -8.88 -5.17
C GLU A 134 5.05 -8.20 -5.20
N ASP A 135 4.03 -8.85 -4.62
CA ASP A 135 2.67 -8.31 -4.60
C ASP A 135 2.55 -7.06 -3.72
N LEU A 136 3.21 -7.04 -2.55
CA LEU A 136 3.20 -5.88 -1.65
C LEU A 136 3.90 -4.67 -2.27
N LEU A 137 5.07 -4.86 -2.88
CA LEU A 137 5.83 -3.78 -3.49
C LEU A 137 5.16 -3.27 -4.77
N TYR A 138 4.56 -4.16 -5.56
CA TYR A 138 3.70 -3.76 -6.67
C TYR A 138 2.53 -2.88 -6.19
N ALA A 139 1.86 -3.27 -5.11
CA ALA A 139 0.78 -2.46 -4.53
C ALA A 139 1.29 -1.08 -4.07
N MET A 140 2.50 -0.99 -3.52
CA MET A 140 3.12 0.31 -3.20
C MET A 140 3.39 1.16 -4.45
N GLN A 141 3.92 0.57 -5.52
CA GLN A 141 4.17 1.28 -6.79
C GLN A 141 2.86 1.81 -7.39
N VAL A 142 1.82 0.98 -7.45
CA VAL A 142 0.50 1.39 -7.93
C VAL A 142 -0.07 2.53 -7.06
N ALA A 143 0.06 2.42 -5.74
CA ALA A 143 -0.42 3.43 -4.82
C ALA A 143 0.34 4.77 -4.97
N GLU A 144 1.65 4.76 -5.20
CA GLU A 144 2.43 5.98 -5.44
C GLU A 144 2.10 6.57 -6.81
N LYS A 145 2.09 5.75 -7.88
CA LYS A 145 1.75 6.18 -9.24
C LYS A 145 0.37 6.81 -9.32
N GLY A 146 -0.63 6.25 -8.61
CA GLY A 146 -1.98 6.79 -8.56
C GLY A 146 -2.06 8.24 -8.02
N LYS A 147 -1.03 8.70 -7.30
CA LYS A 147 -0.97 10.09 -6.79
C LYS A 147 -0.68 11.11 -7.89
N GLU A 148 -0.22 10.68 -9.07
CA GLU A 148 -0.03 11.56 -10.22
C GLU A 148 -1.35 12.18 -10.71
N ILE A 149 -2.50 11.55 -10.45
CA ILE A 149 -3.83 12.08 -10.80
C ILE A 149 -4.06 13.46 -10.17
N LYS A 150 -3.44 13.76 -9.02
CA LYS A 150 -3.50 15.10 -8.43
C LYS A 150 -2.87 16.17 -9.33
N ASN A 151 -1.79 15.82 -10.03
CA ASN A 151 -1.04 16.73 -10.90
C ASN A 151 -1.60 16.72 -12.33
N ASN A 152 -2.26 15.64 -12.75
CA ASN A 152 -2.90 15.50 -14.06
C ASN A 152 -4.23 14.74 -13.93
N PRO A 153 -5.33 15.42 -13.56
CA PRO A 153 -6.63 14.76 -13.40
C PRO A 153 -7.07 14.16 -14.73
N ALA A 154 -7.62 12.95 -14.69
CA ALA A 154 -8.21 12.33 -15.89
C ALA A 154 -9.40 13.19 -16.34
N ASN A 155 -9.36 13.64 -17.61
CA ASN A 155 -10.43 14.38 -18.27
C ASN A 155 -11.65 13.49 -18.51
#